data_AF-A0A7V6ZG46-F1
#
_entry.id   AF-A0A7V6ZG46-F1
#
_cell.length_a   1.000
_cell.length_b   1.000
_cell.length_c   1.000
_cell.angle_alpha   90.00
_cell.angle_beta   90.00
_cell.angle_gamma   90.00
#
_symmetry.space_group_name_H-M   'P 1'
#
loop_
_entity.id
_entity.type
_entity.pdbx_description
1 polymer ?
#
loop_
_entity_poly.entity_id
_entity_poly.type
_entity_poly.pdbx_seq_one_letter_code
_entity_poly.pdbx_strand_id
1 'polypeptide(L)'
;MGEESLDHIVLSEDATIRDSLRALYGTTFKAASFSVGDKTCLISKDELVTALEKGLGDLPLRRVISSGLMYCTDGLADEELPLPLLRVKDGTVIANEAAKKLIDRASIELCEINESSSGCAMLHMDNGGVISIEPLGNGYFVVKELGRDEVEEMLDTARWAAIGKALWNYLEAKDMALKVEEREKRGAVSLRWNGLDLGFLTCRKKRKSPSKGKEPKNDSSSG
;
A
#
# COMPACT_ATOMS: atom_id res chain seq x y z
N MET A 1 16.97 3.29 25.31
CA MET A 1 16.58 4.58 24.72
C MET A 1 17.26 4.68 23.36
N GLY A 2 16.59 4.15 22.35
CA GLY A 2 16.90 4.45 20.96
C GLY A 2 15.64 5.07 20.41
N GLU A 3 15.68 6.35 20.08
CA GLU A 3 14.65 6.97 19.25
C GLU A 3 14.76 6.28 17.89
N GLU A 4 13.81 5.38 17.60
CA GLU A 4 13.63 4.86 16.26
C GLU A 4 13.17 6.04 15.40
N SER A 5 14.14 6.68 14.75
CA SER A 5 13.92 7.65 13.68
C SER A 5 13.18 6.94 12.56
N LEU A 6 11.85 6.93 12.65
CA LEU A 6 10.97 6.57 11.54
C LEU A 6 11.27 7.56 10.42
N ASP A 7 11.92 7.08 9.35
CA ASP A 7 12.16 7.83 8.13
C ASP A 7 10.82 8.41 7.65
N HIS A 8 10.64 9.73 7.79
CA HIS A 8 9.44 10.44 7.37
C HIS A 8 9.85 11.62 6.49
N ILE A 9 8.97 11.99 5.56
CA ILE A 9 9.21 13.14 4.68
C ILE A 9 8.64 14.38 5.35
N VAL A 10 9.54 15.31 5.65
CA VAL A 10 9.20 16.67 6.04
C VAL A 10 9.38 17.58 4.83
N LEU A 11 8.29 18.19 4.38
CA LEU A 11 8.29 19.21 3.34
C LEU A 11 8.44 20.59 3.98
N SER A 12 9.02 21.53 3.21
CA SER A 12 9.09 22.94 3.61
C SER A 12 7.76 23.64 3.30
N GLU A 13 7.28 24.50 4.20
CA GLU A 13 6.09 25.33 3.95
C GLU A 13 6.23 26.32 2.77
N ASP A 14 7.48 26.60 2.37
CA ASP A 14 7.83 27.41 1.20
C ASP A 14 7.89 26.60 -0.10
N ALA A 15 7.91 25.26 -0.01
CA ALA A 15 7.89 24.43 -1.20
C ALA A 15 6.58 24.61 -1.97
N THR A 16 6.69 24.66 -3.29
CA THR A 16 5.50 24.71 -4.16
C THR A 16 4.76 23.37 -4.11
N ILE A 17 3.48 23.36 -4.45
CA ILE A 17 2.71 22.12 -4.62
C ILE A 17 3.41 21.17 -5.60
N ARG A 18 3.93 21.69 -6.72
CA ARG A 18 4.62 20.88 -7.73
C ARG A 18 5.91 20.26 -7.18
N ASP A 19 6.69 21.02 -6.41
CA ASP A 19 7.93 20.51 -5.82
C ASP A 19 7.66 19.52 -4.69
N SER A 20 6.62 19.77 -3.89
CA SER A 20 6.13 18.88 -2.83
C SER A 20 5.65 17.56 -3.39
N LEU A 21 4.85 17.61 -4.48
CA LEU A 21 4.39 16.43 -5.20
C LEU A 21 5.55 15.65 -5.78
N ARG A 22 6.52 16.33 -6.41
CA ARG A 22 7.74 15.69 -6.94
C ARG A 22 8.53 14.99 -5.85
N ALA A 23 8.72 15.64 -4.70
CA ALA A 23 9.41 15.07 -3.56
C ALA A 23 8.69 13.82 -3.04
N LEU A 24 7.37 13.89 -2.87
CA LEU A 24 6.57 12.79 -2.34
C LEU A 24 6.46 11.61 -3.31
N TYR A 25 6.37 11.85 -4.63
CA TYR A 25 6.41 10.80 -5.65
C TYR A 25 7.78 10.14 -5.82
N GLY A 26 8.86 10.79 -5.37
CA GLY A 26 10.19 10.18 -5.27
C GLY A 26 10.30 9.10 -4.18
N THR A 27 9.22 8.86 -3.42
CA THR A 27 9.24 7.99 -2.23
C THR A 27 8.05 7.04 -2.17
N THR A 28 8.16 6.04 -1.28
CA THR A 28 7.12 5.06 -1.00
C THR A 28 5.98 5.61 -0.12
N PHE A 29 6.14 6.79 0.47
CA PHE A 29 5.14 7.37 1.37
C PHE A 29 3.93 7.92 0.59
N LYS A 30 2.72 7.80 1.17
CA LYS A 30 1.48 8.34 0.60
C LYS A 30 1.20 9.78 1.04
N ALA A 31 1.79 10.21 2.15
CA ALA A 31 1.66 11.54 2.71
C ALA A 31 3.00 12.05 3.26
N ALA A 32 3.12 13.36 3.40
CA ALA A 32 4.25 14.03 4.05
C ALA A 32 3.77 15.01 5.12
N SER A 33 4.62 15.27 6.10
CA SER A 33 4.39 16.34 7.07
C SER A 33 5.07 17.63 6.63
N PHE A 34 4.56 18.77 7.09
CA PHE A 34 5.27 20.05 6.96
C PHE A 34 4.86 20.98 8.08
N SER A 35 5.74 21.92 8.42
CA SER A 35 5.50 22.86 9.51
C SER A 35 5.16 24.26 9.00
N VAL A 36 4.03 24.81 9.42
CA VAL A 36 3.60 26.19 9.14
C VAL A 36 3.57 26.97 10.45
N GLY A 37 4.57 27.82 10.68
CA GLY A 37 4.81 28.39 12.01
C GLY A 37 5.03 27.29 13.06
N ASP A 38 4.25 27.32 14.14
CA ASP A 38 4.32 26.31 15.23
C ASP A 38 3.48 25.04 14.96
N LYS A 39 2.88 24.92 13.77
CA LYS A 39 1.90 23.85 13.45
C LYS A 39 2.50 22.81 12.55
N THR A 40 2.22 21.53 12.80
CA THR A 40 2.56 20.45 11.87
C THR A 40 1.31 19.98 11.13
N CYS A 41 1.36 20.05 9.81
CA CYS A 41 0.30 19.64 8.89
C CYS A 41 0.71 18.37 8.14
N LEU A 42 -0.27 17.56 7.74
CA LEU A 42 -0.07 16.43 6.83
C LEU A 42 -0.71 16.74 5.49
N ILE A 43 -0.08 16.30 4.41
CA ILE A 43 -0.63 16.39 3.06
C ILE A 43 -0.34 15.13 2.26
N SER A 44 -1.38 14.57 1.66
CA SER A 44 -1.34 13.37 0.83
C SER A 44 -0.97 13.68 -0.62
N LYS A 45 -0.56 12.65 -1.36
CA LYS A 45 -0.37 12.72 -2.81
C LYS A 45 -1.63 13.23 -3.52
N ASP A 46 -2.80 12.72 -3.13
CA ASP A 46 -4.08 13.07 -3.79
C ASP A 46 -4.47 14.53 -3.56
N GLU A 47 -4.21 15.09 -2.37
CA GLU A 47 -4.44 16.51 -2.09
C GLU A 47 -3.51 17.41 -2.90
N LEU A 48 -2.24 17.03 -3.03
CA LEU A 48 -1.29 17.74 -3.88
C LEU A 48 -1.69 17.66 -5.36
N VAL A 49 -2.15 16.50 -5.84
CA VAL A 49 -2.69 16.34 -7.20
C VAL A 49 -3.93 17.21 -7.40
N THR A 50 -4.87 17.19 -6.47
CA THR A 50 -6.09 18.02 -6.51
C THR A 50 -5.74 19.51 -6.54
N ALA A 51 -4.77 19.96 -5.75
CA ALA A 51 -4.31 21.35 -5.76
C ALA A 51 -3.64 21.71 -7.10
N LEU A 52 -2.86 20.78 -7.68
CA LEU A 52 -2.25 20.96 -8.99
C LEU A 52 -3.30 21.08 -10.10
N GLU A 53 -4.33 20.23 -10.09
CA GLU A 53 -5.46 20.27 -11.04
C GLU A 53 -6.25 21.58 -10.95
N LYS A 54 -6.34 22.17 -9.75
CA LYS A 54 -6.95 23.49 -9.51
C LYS A 54 -6.06 24.68 -9.93
N GLY A 55 -4.88 24.42 -10.52
CA GLY A 55 -3.96 25.46 -10.97
C GLY A 55 -3.13 26.10 -9.86
N LEU A 56 -3.06 25.49 -8.67
CA LEU A 56 -2.30 26.01 -7.51
C LEU A 56 -0.84 25.51 -7.48
N GLY A 57 -0.36 24.91 -8.59
CA GLY A 57 0.91 24.19 -8.66
C GLY A 57 2.14 24.99 -8.23
N ASP A 58 2.16 26.29 -8.54
CA ASP A 58 3.28 27.20 -8.26
C ASP A 58 3.11 27.97 -6.93
N LEU A 59 2.03 27.71 -6.19
CA LEU A 59 1.82 28.31 -4.87
C LEU A 59 2.56 27.51 -3.79
N PRO A 60 3.10 28.20 -2.77
CA PRO A 60 3.70 27.53 -1.63
C PRO A 60 2.63 26.81 -0.80
N LEU A 61 3.01 25.70 -0.16
CA LEU A 61 2.13 24.89 0.68
C LEU A 61 1.34 25.72 1.71
N ARG A 62 2.00 26.67 2.39
CA ARG A 62 1.32 27.55 3.36
C ARG A 62 0.14 28.33 2.77
N ARG A 63 0.20 28.71 1.49
CA ARG A 63 -0.87 29.51 0.84
C ARG A 63 -2.03 28.66 0.38
N VAL A 64 -1.79 27.42 -0.03
CA VAL A 64 -2.86 26.51 -0.43
C VAL A 64 -3.72 26.12 0.77
N ILE A 65 -3.10 25.98 1.95
CA ILE A 65 -3.82 25.82 3.22
C ILE A 65 -4.50 27.12 3.67
N SER A 66 -3.87 28.28 3.48
CA SER A 66 -4.43 29.57 3.96
C SER A 66 -5.60 30.10 3.10
N SER A 67 -5.76 29.66 1.85
CA SER A 67 -6.67 30.29 0.85
C SER A 67 -8.05 29.62 0.73
N GLY A 68 -8.45 28.77 1.67
CA GLY A 68 -9.80 28.21 1.71
C GLY A 68 -9.95 26.76 1.23
N LEU A 69 -8.84 26.02 1.13
CA LEU A 69 -8.88 24.58 1.44
C LEU A 69 -8.68 24.50 2.95
N MET A 70 -9.67 23.97 3.66
CA MET A 70 -9.76 23.99 5.13
C MET A 70 -8.49 23.52 5.86
N TYR A 71 -8.42 23.88 7.15
CA TYR A 71 -7.49 23.43 8.20
C TYR A 71 -6.24 24.28 8.45
N CYS A 72 -6.44 25.53 8.85
CA CYS A 72 -5.53 26.23 9.75
C CYS A 72 -5.70 25.64 11.17
N THR A 73 -4.79 24.76 11.61
CA THR A 73 -4.88 24.07 12.91
C THR A 73 -4.20 24.89 14.01
N ASP A 74 -4.83 25.95 14.52
CA ASP A 74 -4.41 26.50 15.83
C ASP A 74 -4.71 25.47 16.92
N GLY A 75 -3.67 24.81 17.44
CA GLY A 75 -3.74 24.04 18.68
C GLY A 75 -4.69 22.86 18.69
N LEU A 76 -5.03 22.28 17.54
CA LEU A 76 -5.97 21.17 17.46
C LEU A 76 -5.31 19.84 17.78
N ALA A 77 -5.83 19.14 18.78
CA ALA A 77 -5.62 17.71 18.93
C ALA A 77 -5.99 17.00 17.61
N ASP A 78 -5.39 15.84 17.32
CA ASP A 78 -5.66 15.05 16.10
C ASP A 78 -7.17 14.85 15.80
N GLU A 79 -8.03 15.06 16.81
CA GLU A 79 -9.49 14.98 16.79
C GLU A 79 -10.19 15.84 15.72
N GLU A 80 -9.62 16.98 15.29
CA GLU A 80 -10.32 17.93 14.39
C GLU A 80 -9.90 17.90 12.90
N LEU A 81 -9.08 16.92 12.50
CA LEU A 81 -8.74 16.75 11.08
C LEU A 81 -9.97 16.32 10.24
N PRO A 82 -10.14 16.82 8.99
CA PRO A 82 -11.24 16.44 8.09
C PRO A 82 -11.25 14.97 7.75
N LEU A 83 -10.04 14.43 7.64
CA LEU A 83 -9.80 13.12 7.10
C LEU A 83 -10.18 12.12 8.19
N PRO A 84 -10.92 11.08 7.85
CA PRO A 84 -11.20 10.01 8.80
C PRO A 84 -9.89 9.24 9.07
N LEU A 85 -9.22 9.59 10.16
CA LEU A 85 -7.86 9.13 10.47
C LEU A 85 -7.83 8.28 11.74
N LEU A 86 -6.93 7.31 11.70
CA LEU A 86 -6.47 6.55 12.85
C LEU A 86 -4.98 6.84 13.07
N ARG A 87 -4.59 7.00 14.34
CA ARG A 87 -3.20 7.24 14.73
C ARG A 87 -2.75 6.24 15.79
N VAL A 88 -1.59 5.63 15.59
CA VAL A 88 -0.91 4.85 16.63
C VAL A 88 -0.27 5.81 17.63
N LYS A 89 -0.71 5.76 18.88
CA LYS A 89 -0.15 6.51 20.00
C LYS A 89 -0.08 5.62 21.22
N ASP A 90 1.11 5.50 21.83
CA ASP A 90 1.34 4.70 23.04
C ASP A 90 0.85 3.24 22.90
N GLY A 91 1.00 2.64 21.71
CA GLY A 91 0.56 1.28 21.40
C GLY A 91 -0.96 1.12 21.20
N THR A 92 -1.72 2.22 21.24
CA THR A 92 -3.17 2.25 21.01
C THR A 92 -3.48 2.99 19.72
N VAL A 93 -4.52 2.56 18.98
CA VAL A 93 -4.93 3.24 17.76
C VAL A 93 -6.12 4.13 18.05
N ILE A 94 -5.92 5.45 17.95
CA ILE A 94 -6.92 6.46 18.31
C ILE A 94 -7.57 7.00 17.03
N ALA A 95 -8.89 7.07 17.03
CA ALA A 95 -9.68 7.64 15.96
C ALA A 95 -9.95 9.12 16.19
N ASN A 96 -9.86 9.94 15.15
CA ASN A 96 -10.33 11.31 15.20
C ASN A 96 -11.85 11.42 15.01
N GLU A 97 -12.45 12.60 15.13
CA GLU A 97 -13.91 12.77 15.03
C GLU A 97 -14.49 12.30 13.69
N ALA A 98 -13.75 12.49 12.60
CA ALA A 98 -14.16 12.02 11.28
C ALA A 98 -14.16 10.48 11.20
N ALA A 99 -13.13 9.81 11.74
CA ALA A 99 -13.07 8.35 11.81
C ALA A 99 -14.11 7.79 12.78
N LYS A 100 -14.30 8.41 13.95
CA LYS A 100 -15.30 8.01 14.96
C LYS A 100 -16.71 7.92 14.34
N LYS A 101 -17.06 8.83 13.42
CA LYS A 101 -18.35 8.79 12.71
C LYS A 101 -18.52 7.58 11.78
N LEU A 102 -17.41 7.02 11.29
CA LEU A 102 -17.43 5.84 10.42
C LEU A 102 -17.34 4.56 11.24
N ILE A 103 -16.39 4.50 12.17
CA ILE A 103 -16.09 3.28 12.94
C ILE A 103 -16.87 3.17 14.25
N ASP A 104 -17.67 4.17 14.64
CA ASP A 104 -18.45 4.24 15.90
C ASP A 104 -17.63 3.88 17.17
N ARG A 105 -16.33 4.15 17.14
CA ARG A 105 -15.35 3.80 18.17
C ARG A 105 -14.32 4.92 18.29
N ALA A 106 -13.94 5.25 19.52
CA ALA A 106 -12.88 6.23 19.80
C ALA A 106 -11.48 5.67 19.60
N SER A 107 -11.33 4.35 19.67
CA SER A 107 -10.06 3.65 19.49
C SER A 107 -10.31 2.21 19.02
N ILE A 108 -9.31 1.64 18.37
CA ILE A 108 -9.27 0.21 18.02
C ILE A 108 -7.96 -0.41 18.48
N GLU A 109 -7.95 -1.73 18.66
CA GLU A 109 -6.73 -2.44 19.00
C GLU A 109 -5.81 -2.55 17.78
N LEU A 110 -4.50 -2.46 17.99
CA LEU A 110 -3.52 -2.56 16.90
C LEU A 110 -3.60 -3.91 16.16
N CYS A 111 -4.00 -4.96 16.88
CA CYS A 111 -4.21 -6.30 16.31
C CYS A 111 -5.33 -6.32 15.25
N GLU A 112 -6.31 -5.40 15.33
CA GLU A 112 -7.40 -5.26 14.36
C GLU A 112 -6.92 -4.66 13.03
N ILE A 113 -5.79 -3.93 13.04
CA ILE A 113 -5.21 -3.31 11.83
C ILE A 113 -4.24 -4.26 11.10
N ASN A 114 -3.88 -5.39 11.72
CA ASN A 114 -3.03 -6.44 11.19
C ASN A 114 -1.81 -5.92 10.40
N GLU A 115 -0.85 -5.32 11.12
CA GLU A 115 0.38 -4.69 10.59
C GLU A 115 1.31 -5.61 9.78
N SER A 116 1.02 -6.90 9.68
CA SER A 116 1.92 -7.91 9.13
C SER A 116 1.95 -7.99 7.60
N SER A 117 1.14 -7.18 6.91
CA SER A 117 1.27 -6.98 5.47
C SER A 117 1.10 -5.51 5.15
N SER A 118 1.93 -5.01 4.24
CA SER A 118 1.92 -3.66 3.68
C SER A 118 0.64 -3.31 2.88
N GLY A 119 -0.52 -3.80 3.33
CA GLY A 119 -1.79 -3.78 2.62
C GLY A 119 -2.90 -3.14 3.44
N CYS A 120 -4.00 -2.88 2.75
CA CYS A 120 -5.27 -2.43 3.33
C CYS A 120 -5.81 -3.52 4.28
N ALA A 121 -6.22 -3.13 5.49
CA ALA A 121 -7.00 -3.96 6.39
C ALA A 121 -8.51 -3.71 6.20
N MET A 122 -9.33 -4.70 6.55
CA MET A 122 -10.79 -4.57 6.52
C MET A 122 -11.35 -4.81 7.91
N LEU A 123 -12.12 -3.87 8.41
CA LEU A 123 -12.83 -3.94 9.69
C LEU A 123 -14.32 -4.16 9.43
N HIS A 124 -14.87 -5.22 10.02
CA HIS A 124 -16.30 -5.50 9.98
C HIS A 124 -16.99 -4.81 11.16
N MET A 125 -18.00 -4.01 10.85
CA MET A 125 -18.76 -3.25 11.83
C MET A 125 -19.99 -4.02 12.30
N ASP A 126 -20.42 -3.76 13.54
CA ASP A 126 -21.60 -4.41 14.14
C ASP A 126 -22.91 -4.03 13.41
N ASN A 127 -22.93 -2.89 12.72
CA ASN A 127 -24.03 -2.45 11.88
C ASN A 127 -24.07 -3.15 10.49
N GLY A 128 -23.15 -4.07 10.22
CA GLY A 128 -23.00 -4.77 8.94
C GLY A 128 -22.21 -4.02 7.87
N GLY A 129 -21.75 -2.80 8.17
CA GLY A 129 -20.84 -2.03 7.33
C GLY A 129 -19.43 -2.63 7.31
N VAL A 130 -18.66 -2.26 6.29
CA VAL A 130 -17.26 -2.70 6.14
C VAL A 130 -16.40 -1.48 5.91
N ILE A 131 -15.31 -1.39 6.67
CA ILE A 131 -14.41 -0.25 6.63
C ILE A 131 -13.05 -0.73 6.15
N SER A 132 -12.53 -0.07 5.11
CA SER A 132 -11.13 -0.18 4.72
C SER A 132 -10.27 0.69 5.62
N ILE A 133 -9.15 0.14 6.07
CA ILE A 133 -8.12 0.84 6.82
C ILE A 133 -6.85 0.78 5.99
N GLU A 134 -6.41 1.92 5.48
CA GLU A 134 -5.23 2.00 4.63
C GLU A 134 -4.08 2.73 5.32
N PRO A 135 -2.86 2.18 5.31
CA PRO A 135 -1.70 2.87 5.85
C PRO A 135 -1.37 4.10 4.99
N LEU A 136 -1.23 5.25 5.65
CA LEU A 136 -0.69 6.48 5.05
C LEU A 136 0.82 6.62 5.28
N GLY A 137 1.34 5.94 6.29
CA GLY A 137 2.70 6.05 6.80
C GLY A 137 2.75 6.76 8.16
N ASN A 138 3.90 6.71 8.84
CA ASN A 138 4.15 7.42 10.10
C ASN A 138 3.16 7.08 11.24
N GLY A 139 2.67 5.84 11.29
CA GLY A 139 1.67 5.41 12.28
C GLY A 139 0.28 5.99 12.04
N TYR A 140 0.02 6.57 10.88
CA TYR A 140 -1.31 7.04 10.47
C TYR A 140 -1.95 6.09 9.46
N PHE A 141 -3.26 5.92 9.61
CA PHE A 141 -4.11 5.20 8.68
C PHE A 141 -5.30 6.07 8.31
N VAL A 142 -5.77 5.96 7.08
CA VAL A 142 -7.06 6.51 6.65
C VAL A 142 -8.11 5.42 6.68
N VAL A 143 -9.32 5.77 7.09
CA VAL A 143 -10.46 4.84 7.07
C VAL A 143 -11.51 5.28 6.08
N LYS A 144 -12.02 4.34 5.28
CA LYS A 144 -13.07 4.59 4.30
C LYS A 144 -14.12 3.48 4.40
N GLU A 145 -15.39 3.87 4.48
CA GLU A 145 -16.50 2.94 4.35
C GLU A 145 -16.55 2.39 2.92
N LEU A 146 -16.64 1.06 2.82
CA LEU A 146 -16.71 0.35 1.55
C LEU A 146 -18.16 0.03 1.18
N GLY A 147 -18.49 0.22 -0.09
CA GLY A 147 -19.77 -0.20 -0.64
C GLY A 147 -19.87 -1.72 -0.73
N ARG A 148 -21.09 -2.27 -0.74
CA ARG A 148 -21.32 -3.73 -0.87
C ARG A 148 -20.62 -4.31 -2.10
N ASP A 149 -20.77 -3.65 -3.25
CA ASP A 149 -20.18 -4.12 -4.52
C ASP A 149 -18.65 -4.08 -4.46
N GLU A 150 -18.06 -3.05 -3.84
CA GLU A 150 -16.61 -2.94 -3.62
C GLU A 150 -16.10 -4.11 -2.74
N VAL A 151 -16.82 -4.43 -1.66
CA VAL A 151 -16.49 -5.55 -0.77
C VAL A 151 -16.57 -6.89 -1.51
N GLU A 152 -17.62 -7.10 -2.31
CA GLU A 152 -17.80 -8.33 -3.07
C GLU A 152 -16.68 -8.53 -4.10
N GLU A 153 -16.30 -7.47 -4.84
CA GLU A 153 -15.19 -7.51 -5.80
C GLU A 153 -13.84 -7.79 -5.11
N MET A 154 -13.58 -7.14 -3.97
CA MET A 154 -12.36 -7.37 -3.18
C MET A 154 -12.27 -8.83 -2.69
N LEU A 155 -13.36 -9.38 -2.16
CA LEU A 155 -13.41 -10.75 -1.66
C LEU A 155 -13.28 -11.77 -2.80
N ASP A 156 -13.92 -11.55 -3.95
CA ASP A 156 -13.78 -12.43 -5.12
C ASP A 156 -12.33 -12.41 -5.64
N THR A 157 -11.73 -11.23 -5.73
CA THR A 157 -10.30 -11.07 -6.08
C THR A 157 -9.39 -11.82 -5.12
N ALA A 158 -9.62 -11.67 -3.80
CA ALA A 158 -8.83 -12.36 -2.77
C ALA A 158 -8.99 -13.89 -2.87
N ARG A 159 -10.22 -14.36 -3.13
CA ARG A 159 -10.52 -15.79 -3.34
C ARG A 159 -9.77 -16.35 -4.55
N TRP A 160 -9.83 -15.68 -5.69
CA TRP A 160 -9.11 -16.12 -6.89
C TRP A 160 -7.60 -16.07 -6.72
N ALA A 161 -7.07 -15.07 -6.03
CA ALA A 161 -5.66 -15.01 -5.68
C ALA A 161 -5.22 -16.19 -4.79
N ALA A 162 -6.03 -16.55 -3.78
CA ALA A 162 -5.76 -17.69 -2.90
C ALA A 162 -5.80 -19.02 -3.68
N ILE A 163 -6.79 -19.22 -4.55
CA ILE A 163 -6.88 -20.38 -5.44
C ILE A 163 -5.65 -20.45 -6.36
N GLY A 164 -5.29 -19.33 -6.99
CA GLY A 164 -4.12 -19.22 -7.87
C GLY A 164 -2.82 -19.57 -7.15
N LYS A 165 -2.62 -19.07 -5.94
CA LYS A 165 -1.46 -19.39 -5.10
C LYS A 165 -1.41 -20.86 -4.70
N ALA A 166 -2.54 -21.45 -4.33
CA ALA A 166 -2.63 -22.87 -4.00
C ALA A 166 -2.29 -23.76 -5.22
N LEU A 167 -2.82 -23.42 -6.40
CA LEU A 167 -2.52 -24.12 -7.65
C LEU A 167 -1.04 -23.98 -8.03
N TRP A 168 -0.47 -22.78 -7.89
CA TRP A 168 0.95 -22.52 -8.13
C TRP A 168 1.82 -23.43 -7.26
N ASN A 169 1.57 -23.45 -5.95
CA ASN A 169 2.30 -24.28 -5.00
C ASN A 169 2.18 -25.77 -5.33
N TYR A 170 0.97 -26.23 -5.71
CA TYR A 170 0.75 -27.61 -6.14
C TYR A 170 1.60 -27.98 -7.36
N LEU A 171 1.65 -27.11 -8.36
CA LEU A 171 2.42 -27.34 -9.58
C LEU A 171 3.92 -27.30 -9.33
N GLU A 172 4.40 -26.39 -8.48
CA GLU A 172 5.81 -26.37 -8.08
C GLU A 172 6.24 -27.64 -7.35
N ALA A 173 5.38 -28.18 -6.48
CA ALA A 173 5.59 -29.46 -5.82
C ALA A 173 5.61 -30.67 -6.79
N LYS A 174 5.11 -30.49 -8.02
CA LYS A 174 5.16 -31.48 -9.11
C LYS A 174 6.34 -31.25 -10.08
N ASP A 175 7.37 -30.50 -9.66
CA ASP A 175 8.52 -30.11 -10.47
C ASP A 175 8.16 -29.33 -11.73
N MET A 176 7.03 -28.61 -11.71
CA MET A 176 6.69 -27.65 -12.75
C MET A 176 7.24 -26.27 -12.39
N ALA A 177 7.64 -25.51 -13.39
CA ALA A 177 8.00 -24.11 -13.29
C ALA A 177 6.91 -23.28 -13.97
N LEU A 178 6.32 -22.38 -13.21
CA LEU A 178 5.43 -21.35 -13.73
C LEU A 178 6.24 -20.06 -13.97
N LYS A 179 5.97 -19.41 -15.10
CA LYS A 179 6.55 -18.11 -15.44
C LYS A 179 5.52 -17.25 -16.14
N VAL A 180 5.42 -16.00 -15.69
CA VAL A 180 4.73 -14.94 -16.42
C VAL A 180 5.70 -14.38 -17.45
N GLU A 181 5.25 -14.29 -18.70
CA GLU A 181 6.04 -13.89 -19.86
C GLU A 181 5.28 -12.77 -20.59
N GLU A 182 5.99 -11.75 -21.07
CA GLU A 182 5.36 -10.62 -21.79
C GLU A 182 4.89 -11.00 -23.20
N ARG A 183 5.48 -12.06 -23.79
CA ARG A 183 5.17 -12.50 -25.15
C ARG A 183 4.55 -13.87 -25.16
N GLU A 184 3.58 -14.06 -26.06
CA GLU A 184 2.92 -15.33 -26.26
C GLU A 184 3.94 -16.41 -26.69
N LYS A 185 3.92 -17.53 -25.98
CA LYS A 185 4.69 -18.73 -26.31
C LYS A 185 3.71 -19.88 -26.54
N ARG A 186 4.14 -20.89 -27.30
CA ARG A 186 3.33 -22.08 -27.54
C ARG A 186 2.90 -22.72 -26.21
N GLY A 187 1.58 -22.87 -26.04
CA GLY A 187 0.96 -23.44 -24.83
C GLY A 187 0.89 -22.47 -23.64
N ALA A 188 1.10 -21.18 -23.84
CA ALA A 188 0.90 -20.17 -22.82
C ALA A 188 -0.59 -19.82 -22.67
N VAL A 189 -1.00 -19.47 -21.45
CA VAL A 189 -2.35 -19.01 -21.13
C VAL A 189 -2.31 -17.49 -20.99
N SER A 190 -3.16 -16.76 -21.71
CA SER A 190 -3.25 -15.30 -21.59
C SER A 190 -3.80 -14.91 -20.22
N LEU A 191 -3.12 -13.99 -19.55
CA LEU A 191 -3.53 -13.40 -18.29
C LEU A 191 -4.14 -12.04 -18.58
N ARG A 192 -5.46 -11.93 -18.41
CA ARG A 192 -6.17 -10.66 -18.55
C ARG A 192 -7.03 -10.42 -17.32
N TRP A 193 -7.07 -9.18 -16.85
CA TRP A 193 -7.87 -8.78 -15.70
C TRP A 193 -8.49 -7.40 -15.96
N ASN A 194 -9.81 -7.27 -15.86
CA ASN A 194 -10.53 -6.01 -16.08
C ASN A 194 -10.07 -5.22 -17.34
N GLY A 195 -9.85 -5.93 -18.44
CA GLY A 195 -9.39 -5.35 -19.72
C GLY A 195 -7.89 -5.04 -19.82
N LEU A 196 -7.14 -5.19 -18.72
CA LEU A 196 -5.68 -5.08 -18.72
C LEU A 196 -5.04 -6.40 -19.16
N ASP A 197 -4.07 -6.30 -20.08
CA ASP A 197 -3.23 -7.42 -20.47
C ASP A 197 -2.04 -7.53 -19.51
N LEU A 198 -1.96 -8.65 -18.80
CA LEU A 198 -0.93 -8.95 -17.82
C LEU A 198 0.12 -9.93 -18.37
N GLY A 199 0.07 -10.22 -19.68
CA GLY A 199 0.97 -11.12 -20.37
C GLY A 199 0.47 -12.56 -20.38
N PHE A 200 1.40 -13.51 -20.32
CA PHE A 200 1.12 -14.92 -20.56
C PHE A 200 1.75 -15.82 -19.51
N LEU A 201 0.95 -16.70 -18.93
CA LEU A 201 1.41 -17.72 -18.00
C LEU A 201 1.88 -18.95 -18.77
N THR A 202 3.11 -19.37 -18.53
CA THR A 202 3.64 -20.65 -19.02
C THR A 202 3.90 -21.61 -17.86
N CYS A 203 3.58 -22.88 -18.07
CA CYS A 203 3.85 -23.95 -17.12
C CYS A 203 4.66 -25.04 -17.82
N ARG A 204 5.88 -25.32 -17.33
CA ARG A 204 6.80 -26.28 -17.96
C ARG A 204 7.50 -27.13 -16.92
N LYS A 205 7.75 -28.40 -17.25
CA LYS A 205 8.55 -29.28 -16.37
C LYS A 205 9.96 -28.71 -16.22
N LYS A 206 10.45 -28.60 -14.98
CA LYS A 206 11.83 -28.19 -14.69
C LYS A 206 12.78 -29.17 -15.38
N ARG A 207 13.68 -28.67 -16.23
CA ARG A 207 14.73 -29.52 -16.82
C ARG A 207 15.63 -30.00 -15.68
N LYS A 208 15.80 -31.31 -15.54
CA LYS A 208 16.84 -31.87 -14.68
C LYS A 208 18.19 -31.31 -15.16
N SER A 209 18.93 -30.68 -14.26
CA SER A 209 20.34 -30.36 -14.50
C SER A 209 21.07 -31.66 -14.85
N PRO A 210 21.97 -31.66 -15.85
CA PRO A 210 22.75 -32.86 -16.15
C PRO A 210 23.54 -33.21 -14.89
N SER A 211 23.33 -34.42 -14.36
CA SER A 211 24.16 -34.94 -13.27
C SER A 211 25.61 -34.97 -13.76
N LYS A 212 26.48 -34.15 -13.18
CA LYS A 212 27.94 -34.33 -13.27
C LYS A 212 28.24 -35.71 -12.69
N GLY A 213 28.48 -36.69 -13.55
CA GLY A 213 28.67 -38.07 -13.16
C GLY A 213 29.02 -38.95 -14.36
N LYS A 214 30.12 -38.61 -15.03
CA LYS A 214 30.94 -39.63 -15.69
C LYS A 214 32.27 -39.62 -14.95
N GLU A 215 32.47 -40.62 -14.10
CA GLU A 215 33.81 -40.96 -13.62
C GLU A 215 34.71 -41.21 -14.84
N PRO A 216 35.95 -40.68 -14.86
CA PRO A 216 36.91 -41.07 -15.86
C PRO A 216 37.28 -42.54 -15.62
N LYS A 217 37.16 -43.37 -16.65
CA LYS A 217 37.76 -44.72 -16.65
C LYS A 217 39.27 -44.56 -16.56
N ASN A 218 39.85 -44.94 -15.43
CA ASN A 218 41.29 -45.19 -15.34
C ASN A 218 41.58 -46.51 -16.04
N ASP A 219 42.03 -46.44 -17.29
CA ASP A 219 42.76 -47.51 -17.94
C ASP A 219 44.11 -47.66 -17.22
N SER A 220 44.14 -48.60 -16.26
CA SER A 220 45.39 -49.03 -15.64
C SER A 220 46.00 -50.11 -16.52
N SER A 221 46.87 -49.66 -17.43
CA SER A 221 47.87 -50.49 -18.08
C SER A 221 48.81 -51.06 -17.01
N SER A 222 48.87 -52.38 -16.92
CA SER A 222 49.97 -53.16 -16.34
C SER A 222 50.01 -54.42 -17.22
N GLY A 223 51.03 -54.62 -18.03
CA GLY A 223 52.38 -54.95 -17.58
C GLY A 223 52.51 -56.46 -17.66
#